data_AF-A0A8J7UK15-F1
#
_entry.id   AF-A0A8J7UK15-F1
#
_cell.length_a   1.000
_cell.length_b   1.000
_cell.length_c   1.000
_cell.angle_alpha   90.00
_cell.angle_beta   90.00
_cell.angle_gamma   90.00
#
_symmetry.space_group_name_H-M   'P 1'
#
loop_
_entity.id
_entity.type
_entity.pdbx_description
1 polymer ?
#
loop_
_entity_poly.entity_id
_entity_poly.type
_entity_poly.pdbx_seq_one_letter_code
_entity_poly.pdbx_strand_id
1 'polypeptide(L)'
;MNAQEHLLTCLAEECAEVAQEVAKALRFGLDDKKPGQDRTNAERIASEMGDLLAVYNMLEHEGLLPTVTTCFAPKQMKVEQYMAYARTRGTLSPARTALQSDNQEGEGRG
;
A
#
# COMPACT_ATOMS: atom_id res chain seq x y z
N MET A 1 -18.45 -7.79 -24.23
CA MET A 1 -17.34 -7.03 -23.66
C MET A 1 -16.38 -6.67 -24.77
N ASN A 2 -16.17 -5.38 -25.04
CA ASN A 2 -15.15 -4.89 -25.96
C ASN A 2 -13.80 -4.66 -25.23
N ALA A 3 -12.75 -4.29 -25.96
CA ALA A 3 -11.41 -4.09 -25.39
C ALA A 3 -11.37 -3.00 -24.31
N GLN A 4 -12.09 -1.90 -24.51
CA GLN A 4 -12.19 -0.82 -23.51
C GLN A 4 -12.85 -1.31 -22.22
N GLU A 5 -13.99 -1.98 -22.32
CA GLU A 5 -14.69 -2.55 -21.16
C GLU A 5 -13.82 -3.57 -20.42
N HIS A 6 -13.04 -4.36 -21.17
CA HIS A 6 -12.11 -5.32 -20.59
C HIS A 6 -11.00 -4.63 -19.78
N LEU A 7 -10.31 -3.66 -20.36
CA LEU A 7 -9.22 -2.94 -19.68
C LEU A 7 -9.71 -2.16 -18.46
N LEU A 8 -10.92 -1.58 -18.53
CA LEU A 8 -11.54 -0.92 -17.37
C LEU A 8 -11.92 -1.92 -16.27
N THR A 9 -12.29 -3.15 -16.65
CA THR A 9 -12.56 -4.23 -15.68
C THR A 9 -11.26 -4.64 -14.99
N CYS A 10 -10.19 -4.88 -15.74
CA CYS A 10 -8.87 -5.19 -15.18
C CYS A 10 -8.39 -4.06 -14.25
N LEU A 11 -8.53 -2.79 -14.64
CA LEU A 11 -8.16 -1.66 -13.80
C LEU A 11 -8.88 -1.69 -12.43
N ALA A 12 -10.16 -2.05 -12.43
CA ALA A 12 -10.95 -2.17 -11.21
C ALA A 12 -10.50 -3.37 -10.35
N GLU A 13 -10.17 -4.50 -10.97
CA GLU A 13 -9.63 -5.69 -10.32
C GLU A 13 -8.31 -5.38 -9.61
N GLU A 14 -7.34 -4.78 -10.31
CA GLU A 14 -6.04 -4.40 -9.73
C GLU A 14 -6.19 -3.41 -8.56
N CYS A 15 -7.14 -2.47 -8.65
CA CYS A 15 -7.45 -1.58 -7.53
C CYS A 15 -7.95 -2.35 -6.29
N ALA A 16 -8.77 -3.39 -6.51
CA ALA A 16 -9.30 -4.23 -5.43
C ALA A 16 -8.20 -5.11 -4.82
N GLU A 17 -7.27 -5.61 -5.63
CA GLU A 17 -6.13 -6.42 -5.18
C GLU A 17 -5.15 -5.58 -4.34
N VAL A 18 -4.80 -4.37 -4.79
CA VAL A 18 -4.02 -3.40 -3.98
C VAL A 18 -4.70 -3.15 -2.64
N ALA A 19 -6.02 -2.88 -2.65
CA ALA A 19 -6.77 -2.63 -1.42
C ALA A 19 -6.77 -3.85 -0.49
N GLN A 20 -6.87 -5.07 -1.05
CA GLN A 20 -6.84 -6.32 -0.31
C GLN A 20 -5.48 -6.54 0.37
N GLU A 21 -4.37 -6.35 -0.34
CA GLU A 21 -3.02 -6.51 0.23
C GLU A 21 -2.71 -5.42 1.27
N VAL A 22 -3.14 -4.18 1.04
CA VAL A 22 -3.06 -3.12 2.07
C VAL A 22 -3.86 -3.50 3.32
N ALA A 23 -5.07 -4.05 3.18
CA ALA A 23 -5.85 -4.50 4.32
C ALA A 23 -5.17 -5.64 5.10
N LYS A 24 -4.48 -6.56 4.42
CA LYS A 24 -3.66 -7.60 5.06
C LYS A 24 -2.49 -6.98 5.81
N ALA A 25 -1.75 -6.05 5.20
CA ALA A 25 -0.66 -5.33 5.85
C ALA A 25 -1.11 -4.57 7.10
N LEU A 26 -2.27 -3.91 7.05
CA LEU A 26 -2.84 -3.21 8.20
C LEU A 26 -3.20 -4.17 9.34
N ARG A 27 -3.60 -5.41 9.03
CA ARG A 27 -4.01 -6.40 10.02
C ARG A 27 -2.85 -7.21 10.59
N PHE A 28 -1.87 -7.58 9.76
CA PHE A 28 -0.82 -8.54 10.12
C PHE A 28 0.59 -7.92 10.14
N GLY A 29 0.75 -6.68 9.65
CA GLY A 29 2.03 -6.00 9.53
C GLY A 29 2.63 -6.12 8.13
N LEU A 30 3.48 -5.16 7.76
CA LEU A 30 4.11 -5.11 6.43
C LEU A 30 5.06 -6.29 6.17
N ASP A 31 5.76 -6.75 7.20
CA ASP A 31 6.76 -7.82 7.11
C ASP A 31 6.17 -9.23 7.19
N ASP A 32 4.86 -9.34 7.46
CA ASP A 32 4.19 -10.64 7.60
C ASP A 32 4.16 -11.40 6.27
N LYS A 33 4.43 -12.71 6.37
CA LYS A 33 4.39 -13.66 5.26
C LYS A 33 3.32 -14.70 5.55
N LYS A 34 2.39 -14.88 4.61
CA LYS A 34 1.41 -15.96 4.69
C LYS A 34 2.15 -17.31 4.76
N PRO A 35 1.71 -18.26 5.61
CA PRO A 35 2.31 -19.60 5.65
C PRO A 35 2.39 -20.22 4.25
N GLY A 36 3.58 -20.66 3.85
CA GLY A 36 3.84 -21.22 2.52
C GLY A 36 4.05 -20.21 1.39
N GLN A 37 4.22 -18.91 1.71
CA GLN A 37 4.61 -17.88 0.74
C GLN A 37 5.93 -17.22 1.12
N ASP A 38 6.71 -16.83 0.10
CA ASP A 38 8.02 -16.22 0.28
C ASP A 38 7.97 -14.69 0.35
N ARG A 39 6.86 -14.09 -0.08
CA ARG A 39 6.69 -12.62 -0.14
C ARG A 39 6.04 -12.08 1.14
N THR A 40 6.54 -10.93 1.59
CA THR A 40 5.93 -10.08 2.63
C THR A 40 4.67 -9.39 2.11
N ASN A 41 3.83 -8.86 3.02
CA ASN A 41 2.70 -8.01 2.61
C ASN A 41 3.18 -6.78 1.81
N ALA A 42 4.32 -6.19 2.18
CA ALA A 42 4.90 -5.06 1.45
C ALA A 42 5.27 -5.44 0.00
N GLU A 43 5.91 -6.59 -0.20
CA GLU A 43 6.28 -7.08 -1.54
C GLU A 43 5.04 -7.43 -2.39
N ARG A 44 3.97 -7.93 -1.76
CA ARG A 44 2.70 -8.17 -2.46
C ARG A 44 2.03 -6.87 -2.89
N ILE A 45 1.94 -5.87 -2.00
CA ILE A 45 1.43 -4.53 -2.37
C ILE A 45 2.22 -3.95 -3.55
N ALA A 46 3.55 -4.09 -3.55
CA ALA A 46 4.38 -3.60 -4.65
C ALA A 46 4.09 -4.32 -5.98
N SER A 47 3.78 -5.63 -5.93
CA SER A 47 3.35 -6.42 -7.10
C SER A 47 2.04 -5.87 -7.67
N GLU A 48 0.98 -5.78 -6.86
CA GLU A 48 -0.34 -5.34 -7.35
C GLU A 48 -0.32 -3.88 -7.80
N MET A 49 0.51 -3.03 -7.19
CA MET A 49 0.75 -1.68 -7.69
C MET A 49 1.42 -1.66 -9.07
N GLY A 50 2.32 -2.62 -9.33
CA GLY A 50 2.94 -2.79 -10.64
C GLY A 50 1.91 -3.18 -11.71
N ASP A 51 1.05 -4.14 -11.39
CA ASP A 51 0.00 -4.61 -12.29
C ASP A 51 -1.04 -3.51 -12.56
N LEU A 52 -1.46 -2.77 -11.52
CA LEU A 52 -2.30 -1.58 -11.66
C LEU A 52 -1.71 -0.53 -12.61
N LEU A 53 -0.42 -0.22 -12.45
CA LEU A 53 0.28 0.77 -13.29
C LEU A 53 0.42 0.27 -14.74
N ALA A 54 0.65 -1.03 -14.95
CA ALA A 54 0.71 -1.63 -16.27
C ALA A 54 -0.63 -1.50 -17.00
N VAL A 55 -1.74 -1.85 -16.34
CA VAL A 55 -3.09 -1.71 -16.92
C VAL A 55 -3.43 -0.25 -17.20
N TYR A 56 -3.07 0.68 -16.31
CA TYR A 56 -3.24 2.11 -16.56
C TYR A 56 -2.47 2.58 -17.80
N ASN A 57 -1.21 2.13 -17.95
CA ASN A 57 -0.40 2.50 -19.11
C ASN A 57 -0.98 1.95 -20.42
N MET A 58 -1.59 0.76 -20.41
CA MET A 58 -2.32 0.25 -21.58
C MET A 58 -3.52 1.14 -21.92
N LEU A 59 -4.31 1.55 -20.92
CA LEU A 59 -5.44 2.47 -21.12
C LEU A 59 -5.01 3.84 -21.66
N GLU A 60 -3.86 4.34 -21.20
CA GLU A 60 -3.23 5.56 -21.71
C GLU A 60 -2.82 5.41 -23.18
N HIS A 61 -2.14 4.31 -23.52
CA HIS A 61 -1.67 4.04 -24.88
C HIS A 61 -2.83 3.88 -25.88
N GLU A 62 -3.95 3.29 -25.45
CA GLU A 62 -5.19 3.20 -26.24
C GLU A 62 -5.95 4.54 -26.33
N GLY A 63 -5.47 5.60 -25.68
CA GLY A 63 -6.12 6.91 -25.66
C GLY A 63 -7.43 6.94 -24.85
N LEU A 64 -7.65 5.95 -23.99
CA LEU A 64 -8.85 5.81 -23.16
C LEU A 64 -8.77 6.61 -21.86
N LEU A 65 -7.56 6.80 -21.32
CA LEU A 65 -7.29 7.64 -20.16
C LEU A 65 -6.15 8.62 -20.45
N PRO A 66 -6.16 9.81 -19.83
CA PRO A 66 -5.07 10.76 -20.00
C PRO A 66 -3.81 10.31 -19.29
N THR A 67 -2.65 10.76 -19.75
CA THR A 67 -1.40 10.67 -18.98
C THR A 67 -1.56 11.31 -17.60
N VAL A 68 -1.14 10.60 -16.56
CA VAL A 68 -1.06 11.17 -15.21
C VAL A 68 0.08 12.18 -15.17
N THR A 69 -0.28 13.46 -15.23
CA THR A 69 0.67 14.59 -15.15
C THR A 69 0.63 15.29 -13.79
N THR A 70 -0.19 14.81 -12.85
CA THR A 70 -0.37 15.45 -11.55
C THR A 70 0.92 15.45 -10.75
N CYS A 71 1.31 16.65 -10.30
CA CYS A 71 2.31 16.82 -9.27
C CYS A 71 1.85 16.06 -8.00
N PHE A 72 2.66 15.13 -7.51
CA PHE A 72 2.34 14.37 -6.29
C PHE A 72 2.37 15.25 -5.03
N ALA A 73 3.09 16.37 -5.06
CA ALA A 73 3.36 17.20 -3.88
C ALA A 73 2.09 17.75 -3.20
N PRO A 74 1.09 18.33 -3.90
CA PRO A 74 -0.14 18.78 -3.26
C PRO A 74 -0.92 17.66 -2.56
N LYS A 75 -0.93 16.46 -3.14
CA LYS A 75 -1.63 15.30 -2.54
C LYS A 75 -0.88 14.78 -1.33
N GLN A 76 0.45 14.69 -1.41
CA GLN A 76 1.33 14.31 -0.30
C GLN A 76 1.16 15.28 0.89
N MET A 77 1.22 16.59 0.64
CA MET A 77 1.00 17.62 1.67
C MET A 77 -0.35 17.46 2.36
N LYS A 78 -1.42 17.18 1.60
CA LYS A 78 -2.75 16.98 2.18
C LYS A 78 -2.80 15.73 3.07
N VAL A 79 -2.15 14.64 2.68
CA VAL A 79 -2.05 13.42 3.51
C VAL A 79 -1.28 13.71 4.79
N GLU A 80 -0.14 14.38 4.70
CA GLU A 80 0.68 14.77 5.86
C GLU A 80 -0.09 15.67 6.83
N GLN A 81 -0.89 16.61 6.33
CA GLN A 81 -1.78 17.44 7.15
C GLN A 81 -2.80 16.60 7.93
N TYR A 82 -3.45 15.62 7.29
CA TYR A 82 -4.37 14.72 7.98
C TYR A 82 -3.67 13.84 9.01
N MET A 83 -2.45 13.37 8.72
CA MET A 83 -1.65 12.63 9.70
C MET A 83 -1.30 13.50 10.91
N ALA A 84 -0.89 14.76 10.69
CA ALA A 84 -0.62 15.71 11.77
C ALA A 84 -1.87 15.95 12.62
N TYR A 85 -3.02 16.17 11.97
CA TYR A 85 -4.30 16.33 12.67
C TYR A 85 -4.70 15.07 13.47
N ALA A 86 -4.56 13.88 12.91
CA ALA A 86 -4.85 12.65 13.63
C ALA A 86 -3.94 12.45 14.86
N ARG A 87 -2.67 12.87 14.77
CA ARG A 87 -1.74 12.87 15.92
C ARG A 87 -2.21 13.83 17.02
N THR A 88 -2.63 15.07 16.67
CA THR A 88 -3.14 16.01 17.69
C THR A 88 -4.41 15.52 18.38
N ARG A 89 -5.19 14.67 17.71
CA ARG A 89 -6.39 14.03 18.25
C ARG A 89 -6.11 12.74 19.02
N GLY A 90 -4.85 12.27 19.05
CA GLY A 90 -4.47 11.01 19.69
C GLY A 90 -4.97 9.75 18.97
N THR A 91 -5.46 9.88 17.72
CA THR A 91 -6.01 8.77 16.93
C THR A 91 -4.99 8.15 15.98
N LEU A 92 -3.76 8.69 15.93
CA LEU A 92 -2.65 8.14 15.15
C LEU A 92 -1.40 8.06 16.03
N SER A 93 -0.99 6.84 16.37
CA SER A 93 0.27 6.56 17.05
C SER A 93 1.45 6.69 16.07
N PRO A 94 2.66 7.03 16.54
CA PRO A 94 3.86 6.97 15.71
C PRO A 94 4.05 5.54 15.18
N ALA A 95 4.49 5.43 13.92
CA ALA A 95 4.83 4.13 13.34
C ALA A 95 5.90 3.45 14.19
N ARG A 96 5.79 2.14 14.43
CA ARG A 96 6.90 1.37 15.01
C ARG A 96 8.04 1.36 14.00
N THR A 97 9.09 2.10 14.28
CA THR A 97 10.35 1.98 13.54
C THR A 97 10.95 0.62 13.88
N ALA A 98 11.39 -0.15 12.89
CA ALA A 98 12.06 -1.44 13.06
C ALA A 98 13.48 -1.27 13.65
N LEU A 99 13.63 -0.60 14.79
CA LEU A 99 14.87 -0.46 15.56
C LEU A 99 14.53 -0.15 17.04
N GLN A 100 13.81 -1.05 17.69
CA GLN A 100 13.92 -1.23 19.14
C GLN A 100 14.08 -2.73 19.36
N SER A 101 15.33 -3.17 19.33
CA SER A 101 15.74 -4.46 19.85
C SER A 101 15.22 -4.57 21.29
N ASP A 102 14.42 -5.59 21.54
CA ASP A 102 14.03 -6.05 22.86
C ASP A 102 15.29 -6.34 23.68
N ASN A 103 15.78 -5.33 24.40
CA ASN A 103 16.74 -5.52 25.47
C ASN A 103 15.95 -5.57 26.78
N GLN A 104 15.25 -6.68 26.99
CA GLN A 104 14.94 -7.15 28.34
C GLN A 104 15.74 -8.43 28.56
N GLU A 105 17.01 -8.24 28.88
CA GLU A 105 17.80 -9.27 29.55
C GLU A 105 17.09 -9.64 30.85
N GLY A 106 16.86 -10.94 31.02
CA GLY A 106 16.37 -11.48 32.26
C GLY A 106 17.41 -11.33 33.35
N GLU A 107 17.05 -10.67 34.44
CA GLU A 107 17.65 -10.98 35.74
C GLU A 107 16.83 -12.09 36.38
N GLY A 108 17.32 -13.30 36.10
CA GLY A 108 16.95 -14.50 36.80
C GLY A 108 17.30 -14.40 38.28
N ARG A 109 16.42 -15.00 39.07
CA ARG A 109 16.62 -15.38 40.47
C ARG A 109 18.00 -16.02 40.67
N GLY A 110 18.74 -15.50 41.65
CA GLY A 110 19.92 -16.11 42.26
C GLY A 110 20.09 -15.55 43.65
#